data_AF-A0A0N0TJM2-F1
#
_entry.id   AF-A0A0N0TJM2-F1
#
_cell.length_a   1.000
_cell.length_b   1.000
_cell.length_c   1.000
_cell.angle_alpha   90.00
_cell.angle_beta   90.00
_cell.angle_gamma   90.00
#
_symmetry.space_group_name_H-M   'P 1'
#
loop_
_entity.id
_entity.type
_entity.pdbx_description
1 polymer ?
#
loop_
_entity_poly.entity_id
_entity_poly.type
_entity_poly.pdbx_seq_one_letter_code
_entity_poly.pdbx_strand_id
1 'polypeptide(L)'
;MIRALFTTLRVILTLHGPAGLVETAELLATELVSNAVRHTKGPAGLRVRRSRQGLVWIGAWDTASAPPEPPVPLGQVLESEEGRGLGLVTACARDWGWQ
;
A
#
# COMPACT_ATOMS: atom_id res chain seq x y z
N MET A 1 -4.95 -15.86 -3.96
CA MET A 1 -5.37 -15.08 -2.77
C MET A 1 -5.15 -13.57 -2.98
N ILE A 2 -3.95 -13.13 -3.39
CA ILE A 2 -3.64 -11.73 -3.74
C ILE A 2 -4.58 -11.17 -4.82
N ARG A 3 -4.84 -11.89 -5.92
CA ARG A 3 -5.70 -11.41 -7.04
C ARG A 3 -7.14 -11.01 -6.65
N ALA A 4 -7.75 -11.64 -5.65
CA ALA A 4 -9.14 -11.33 -5.25
C ALA A 4 -9.24 -9.98 -4.52
N LEU A 5 -8.19 -9.60 -3.78
CA LEU A 5 -8.09 -8.33 -3.06
C LEU A 5 -8.12 -7.13 -4.02
N PHE A 6 -7.42 -7.26 -5.16
CA PHE A 6 -7.34 -6.20 -6.16
C PHE A 6 -8.63 -6.04 -6.96
N THR A 7 -9.36 -7.12 -7.22
CA THR A 7 -10.68 -7.02 -7.87
C THR A 7 -11.66 -6.22 -7.00
N THR A 8 -11.71 -6.48 -5.69
CA THR A 8 -12.58 -5.72 -4.77
C THR A 8 -12.14 -4.26 -4.64
N LEU A 9 -10.83 -4.00 -4.50
CA LEU A 9 -10.28 -2.65 -4.46
C LEU A 9 -10.63 -1.86 -5.72
N ARG A 10 -10.43 -2.47 -6.90
CA ARG A 10 -10.75 -1.88 -8.20
C ARG A 10 -12.20 -1.51 -8.30
N VAL A 11 -13.11 -2.40 -7.90
CA VAL A 11 -14.56 -2.16 -7.92
C VAL A 11 -14.93 -0.99 -6.99
N ILE A 12 -14.41 -0.99 -5.76
CA ILE A 12 -14.69 0.07 -4.79
C ILE A 12 -14.24 1.44 -5.32
N LEU A 13 -13.04 1.52 -5.90
CA LEU A 13 -12.47 2.77 -6.40
C LEU A 13 -13.02 3.20 -7.75
N THR A 14 -13.41 2.28 -8.62
CA THR A 14 -14.09 2.62 -9.88
C THR A 14 -15.47 3.22 -9.60
N LEU A 15 -16.18 2.68 -8.59
CA LEU A 15 -17.52 3.14 -8.26
C LEU A 15 -17.53 4.40 -7.38
N HIS A 16 -16.49 4.64 -6.59
CA HIS A 16 -16.50 5.68 -5.54
C HIS A 16 -15.23 6.53 -5.47
N GLY A 17 -14.23 6.29 -6.30
CA GLY A 17 -12.95 6.99 -6.29
C GLY A 17 -12.86 8.12 -7.32
N PRO A 18 -11.89 9.04 -7.15
CA PRO A 18 -11.52 9.98 -8.21
C PRO A 18 -11.02 9.23 -9.45
N ALA A 19 -11.32 9.73 -10.65
CA ALA A 19 -10.82 9.14 -11.89
C ALA A 19 -9.28 9.10 -11.90
N GLY A 20 -8.69 7.97 -12.28
CA GLY A 20 -7.23 7.77 -12.34
C GLY A 20 -6.55 7.38 -11.02
N LEU A 21 -7.31 7.17 -9.93
CA LEU A 21 -6.73 6.72 -8.65
C LEU A 21 -6.60 5.19 -8.54
N VAL A 22 -7.22 4.44 -9.46
CA VAL A 22 -7.32 2.98 -9.38
C VAL A 22 -5.95 2.33 -9.48
N GLU A 23 -5.16 2.71 -10.48
CA GLU A 23 -3.83 2.16 -10.73
C GLU A 23 -2.88 2.45 -9.56
N THR A 24 -2.86 3.70 -9.08
CA THR A 24 -2.05 4.09 -7.92
C THR A 24 -2.47 3.34 -6.66
N ALA A 25 -3.76 3.19 -6.42
CA ALA A 25 -4.26 2.48 -5.25
C ALA A 25 -3.94 0.97 -5.29
N GLU A 26 -4.05 0.34 -6.45
CA GLU A 26 -3.67 -1.07 -6.64
C GLU A 26 -2.16 -1.26 -6.42
N LEU A 27 -1.33 -0.34 -6.92
CA LEU A 27 0.11 -0.35 -6.65
C LEU A 27 0.39 -0.26 -5.15
N LEU A 28 -0.14 0.77 -4.47
CA LEU A 28 0.05 0.97 -3.03
C LEU A 28 -0.43 -0.22 -2.20
N ALA A 29 -1.61 -0.77 -2.52
CA ALA A 29 -2.13 -1.94 -1.82
C ALA A 29 -1.26 -3.19 -2.04
N THR A 30 -0.67 -3.35 -3.22
CA THR A 30 0.25 -4.46 -3.52
C THR A 30 1.51 -4.36 -2.69
N GLU A 31 2.15 -3.20 -2.69
CA GLU A 31 3.39 -2.99 -1.95
C GLU A 31 3.17 -3.14 -0.43
N LEU A 32 2.10 -2.54 0.11
CA LEU A 32 1.81 -2.61 1.55
C LEU A 32 1.50 -4.04 2.01
N VAL A 33 0.69 -4.79 1.28
CA VAL A 33 0.37 -6.18 1.64
C VAL A 33 1.57 -7.10 1.43
N SER A 34 2.36 -6.87 0.38
CA SER A 34 3.58 -7.64 0.13
C SER A 34 4.59 -7.45 1.26
N ASN A 35 4.77 -6.22 1.74
CA ASN A 35 5.61 -5.95 2.90
C ASN A 35 5.08 -6.65 4.16
N ALA A 36 3.79 -6.51 4.47
CA ALA A 36 3.17 -7.15 5.62
C ALA A 36 3.36 -8.69 5.63
N VAL A 37 3.13 -9.34 4.48
CA VAL A 37 3.29 -10.81 4.34
C VAL A 37 4.75 -11.24 4.34
N ARG A 38 5.67 -10.43 3.80
CA ARG A 38 7.10 -10.76 3.74
C ARG A 38 7.78 -10.60 5.09
N HIS A 39 7.43 -9.56 5.85
CA HIS A 39 8.13 -9.18 7.06
C HIS A 39 7.48 -9.72 8.35
N THR A 40 6.27 -10.27 8.27
CA THR A 40 5.61 -10.91 9.42
C THR A 40 5.15 -12.33 9.10
N LYS A 41 5.01 -13.15 10.15
CA LYS A 41 4.51 -14.53 10.03
C LYS A 41 3.05 -14.69 10.45
N GLY A 42 2.40 -13.59 10.86
CA GLY A 42 1.04 -13.58 11.36
C GLY A 42 0.01 -13.19 10.30
N PRO A 43 -1.28 -13.09 10.68
CA PRO A 43 -2.31 -12.57 9.80
C PRO A 43 -1.96 -11.17 9.31
N ALA A 44 -2.19 -10.93 8.02
CA ALA A 44 -2.04 -9.64 7.39
C ALA A 44 -3.30 -9.30 6.58
N GLY A 45 -3.60 -8.01 6.44
CA GLY A 45 -4.76 -7.58 5.66
C GLY A 45 -4.69 -6.14 5.20
N LEU A 46 -5.58 -5.80 4.28
CA LEU A 46 -5.70 -4.46 3.70
C LEU A 46 -6.85 -3.70 4.38
N ARG A 47 -6.65 -2.41 4.59
CA ARG A 47 -7.65 -1.45 5.05
C ARG A 47 -7.73 -0.31 4.06
N VAL A 48 -8.96 -0.03 3.59
CA VAL A 48 -9.24 1.08 2.70
C VAL A 48 -10.27 1.98 3.38
N ARG A 49 -9.99 3.28 3.48
CA ARG A 49 -10.91 4.27 4.04
C ARG A 49 -11.01 5.45 3.09
N ARG A 50 -12.19 6.07 3.05
CA ARG A 50 -12.42 7.31 2.29
C ARG A 50 -12.94 8.40 3.21
N SER A 51 -12.41 9.61 3.09
CA SER A 51 -12.96 10.78 3.78
C SER A 51 -14.13 11.38 3.00
N ARG A 52 -14.96 12.19 3.66
CA ARG A 52 -16.04 12.93 2.98
C ARG A 52 -15.52 13.90 1.91
N GLN A 53 -14.27 14.36 2.06
CA GLN A 53 -13.57 15.23 1.11
C GLN A 53 -12.97 14.46 -0.08
N GLY A 54 -13.15 13.14 -0.14
CA GLY A 54 -12.67 12.31 -1.25
C GLY A 54 -11.23 11.79 -1.12
N LEU A 55 -10.56 12.02 0.02
CA LEU A 55 -9.24 11.44 0.27
C LEU A 55 -9.36 9.94 0.52
N VAL A 56 -8.51 9.15 -0.14
CA VAL A 56 -8.45 7.70 0.02
C VAL A 56 -7.21 7.35 0.84
N TRP A 57 -7.42 6.56 1.89
CA TRP A 57 -6.38 6.01 2.75
C TRP A 57 -6.30 4.52 2.51
N ILE A 58 -5.09 4.04 2.23
CA ILE A 58 -4.79 2.63 2.02
C ILE A 58 -3.73 2.26 3.04
N GLY A 59 -3.99 1.23 3.83
CA GLY A 59 -3.05 0.71 4.81
C GLY A 59 -3.05 -0.81 4.79
N ALA A 60 -1.91 -1.41 5.10
CA ALA A 60 -1.86 -2.80 5.52
C ALA A 60 -1.79 -2.86 7.05
N TRP A 61 -2.30 -3.94 7.63
CA TRP A 61 -2.07 -4.30 9.01
C TRP A 61 -1.47 -5.70 9.05
N ASP A 62 -0.60 -5.94 10.03
CA ASP A 62 0.05 -7.21 10.29
C ASP A 62 0.26 -7.39 11.81
N THR A 63 1.07 -8.37 12.20
CA THR A 63 1.38 -8.65 13.62
C THR A 63 2.69 -8.04 14.10
N ALA A 64 3.32 -7.15 13.34
CA ALA A 64 4.54 -6.48 13.78
C ALA A 64 4.21 -5.50 14.93
N SER A 65 5.07 -5.48 15.95
CA SER A 65 4.99 -4.53 17.06
C SER A 65 5.92 -3.33 16.89
N ALA A 66 6.66 -3.28 15.78
CA ALA A 66 7.64 -2.25 15.48
C ALA A 66 7.35 -1.60 14.13
N PRO A 67 7.72 -0.32 13.95
CA PRO A 67 7.62 0.34 12.65
C PRO A 67 8.43 -0.39 11.57
N PRO A 68 8.03 -0.26 10.30
CA PRO A 68 8.88 -0.69 9.20
C PRO A 68 10.18 0.14 9.16
N GLU A 69 11.22 -0.44 8.57
CA GLU A 69 12.45 0.31 8.30
C GLU A 69 12.16 1.54 7.41
N PRO A 70 12.88 2.66 7.60
CA PRO A 70 12.71 3.85 6.78
C PRO A 70 12.86 3.53 5.28
N PRO A 71 12.02 4.11 4.41
CA PRO A 71 12.13 3.90 2.98
C PRO A 71 13.48 4.38 2.47
N VAL A 72 14.13 3.54 1.66
CA VAL A 72 15.23 3.98 0.82
C VAL A 72 14.64 4.78 -0.35
N PRO A 73 15.14 6.00 -0.66
CA PRO A 73 14.72 6.74 -1.84
C PRO A 73 14.82 5.89 -3.11
N LEU A 74 13.79 5.90 -3.97
CA LEU A 74 13.77 5.07 -5.19
C LEU A 74 15.02 5.22 -6.06
N GLY A 75 15.58 6.44 -6.14
CA GLY A 75 16.81 6.71 -6.90
C GLY A 75 18.08 6.08 -6.33
N GLN A 76 18.03 5.51 -5.12
CA GLN A 76 19.15 4.85 -4.45
C GLN A 76 19.05 3.31 -4.48
N VAL A 77 17.94 2.74 -4.96
CA VAL A 77 17.77 1.28 -5.05
C VAL A 77 18.30 0.76 -6.39
N LEU A 78 19.60 0.43 -6.43
CA LEU A 78 20.30 -0.13 -7.59
C LEU A 78 19.74 -1.50 -7.97
N GLU A 79 19.17 -1.65 -9.19
CA GLU A 79 18.75 -2.89 -9.91
C GLU A 79 17.92 -3.95 -9.13
N SER A 80 17.85 -3.87 -7.80
CA SER A 80 17.24 -4.79 -6.87
C SER A 80 15.83 -4.32 -6.57
N GLU A 81 14.89 -5.25 -6.61
CA GLU A 81 13.51 -5.00 -6.18
C GLU A 81 13.38 -4.92 -4.65
N GLU A 82 14.39 -5.34 -3.90
CA GLU A 82 14.37 -5.30 -2.44
C GLU A 82 14.50 -3.86 -1.92
N GLY A 83 13.60 -3.46 -1.02
CA GLY A 83 13.58 -2.13 -0.42
C GLY A 83 12.86 -1.06 -1.26
N ARG A 84 12.40 -1.37 -2.49
CA ARG A 84 11.67 -0.41 -3.33
C ARG A 84 10.24 -0.14 -2.86
N GLY A 85 9.61 -1.08 -2.17
CA GLY A 85 8.17 -1.02 -1.86
C GLY A 85 7.76 0.23 -1.08
N LEU A 86 8.45 0.57 0.01
CA LEU A 86 8.16 1.80 0.75
C LEU A 86 8.60 3.07 0.00
N GLY A 87 9.58 2.97 -0.89
CA GLY A 87 9.95 4.04 -1.82
C GLY A 87 8.82 4.37 -2.81
N LEU A 88 8.15 3.34 -3.36
CA LEU A 88 6.96 3.49 -4.20
C LEU A 88 5.80 4.10 -3.41
N VAL A 89 5.58 3.64 -2.18
CA VAL A 89 4.58 4.22 -1.29
C VAL A 89 4.84 5.70 -1.05
N THR A 90 6.09 6.07 -0.78
CA THR A 90 6.51 7.47 -0.54
C THR A 90 6.33 8.34 -1.79
N ALA A 91 6.60 7.80 -2.98
CA ALA A 91 6.50 8.56 -4.24
C ALA A 91 5.05 8.74 -4.71
N CYS A 92 4.16 7.80 -4.38
CA CYS A 92 2.79 7.77 -4.91
C CYS A 92 1.74 8.27 -3.91
N ALA A 93 2.03 8.28 -2.60
CA ALA A 93 1.13 8.78 -1.58
C ALA A 93 1.39 10.26 -1.28
N ARG A 94 0.33 11.00 -0.99
CA ARG A 94 0.45 12.38 -0.47
C ARG A 94 1.14 12.38 0.90
N ASP A 95 0.78 11.43 1.75
CA ASP A 95 1.29 11.23 3.11
C ASP A 95 1.32 9.72 3.40
N TRP A 96 2.27 9.27 4.22
CA TRP A 96 2.35 7.88 4.67
C TRP A 96 2.91 7.78 6.10
N GLY A 97 2.67 6.65 6.78
CA GLY A 97 3.16 6.42 8.14
C GLY A 97 2.71 5.06 8.68
N TRP A 98 3.00 4.81 9.95
CA TRP A 98 2.61 3.61 10.69
C TRP A 98 1.84 3.99 11.96
N GLN A 99 0.98 3.09 12.45
CA GLN A 99 0.18 3.29 13.66
C GLN A 99 -0.11 1.95 14.35
#